data_AF-A0A0C9ZQ96-F1
#
_entry.id   AF-A0A0C9ZQ96-F1
#
_cell.length_a   1.000
_cell.length_b   1.000
_cell.length_c   1.000
_cell.angle_alpha   90.00
_cell.angle_beta   90.00
_cell.angle_gamma   90.00
#
_symmetry.space_group_name_H-M   'P 1'
#
loop_
_entity.id
_entity.type
_entity.pdbx_description
1 polymer ?
#
loop_
_entity_poly.entity_id
_entity_poly.type
_entity_poly.pdbx_seq_one_letter_code
_entity_poly.pdbx_strand_id
1 'polypeptide(L)'
;MSPPGWQPQFEDLTAESLQRLSADCRDPLDPPPECFSTPTPPRIGSHDFPPFIIPSLSERLPDGFRVLYPRGLLEKHGITQNDWVRFLEDLIIAARLSAQGRSAVGSRVPATVFPMRGAFIMNLVGTAYDAAFARGPLREVEALLGVWNQSAFERRKLRVSLHVRDDGGKKSGYHLIVEST
;
A
#
# COMPACT_ATOMS: atom_id res chain seq x y z
N MET A 1 5.66 2.72 -38.22
CA MET A 1 6.38 2.24 -37.04
C MET A 1 5.79 2.96 -35.85
N SER A 2 4.96 2.28 -35.05
CA SER A 2 4.48 2.88 -33.80
C SER A 2 5.66 3.04 -32.84
N PRO A 3 5.79 4.17 -32.11
CA PRO A 3 6.83 4.30 -31.10
C PRO A 3 6.67 3.16 -30.08
N PRO A 4 7.78 2.64 -29.52
CA PRO A 4 7.68 1.67 -28.43
C PRO A 4 6.85 2.29 -27.31
N GLY A 5 5.81 1.57 -26.87
CA GLY A 5 5.03 1.98 -25.72
C GLY A 5 5.97 2.20 -24.55
N TRP A 6 5.85 3.32 -23.86
CA TRP A 6 6.63 3.59 -22.66
C TRP A 6 6.46 2.42 -21.68
N GLN A 7 7.57 1.84 -21.23
CA GLN A 7 7.58 0.80 -20.21
C GLN A 7 8.70 1.12 -19.22
N PRO A 8 8.40 1.16 -17.91
CA PRO A 8 9.42 1.38 -16.90
C PRO A 8 10.33 0.14 -16.83
N GLN A 9 11.63 0.37 -16.66
CA GLN A 9 12.58 -0.71 -16.45
C GLN A 9 12.47 -1.20 -15.01
N PHE A 10 11.81 -2.33 -14.82
CA PHE A 10 11.62 -2.93 -13.51
C PHE A 10 12.78 -3.85 -13.16
N GLU A 11 13.28 -3.70 -11.94
CA GLU A 11 14.09 -4.70 -11.25
C GLU A 11 13.17 -5.53 -10.34
N ASP A 12 13.17 -6.86 -10.52
CA ASP A 12 12.33 -7.76 -9.74
C ASP A 12 13.10 -8.23 -8.49
N LEU A 13 12.61 -7.81 -7.33
CA LEU A 13 13.18 -8.10 -6.01
C LEU A 13 12.26 -9.01 -5.19
N THR A 14 11.25 -9.60 -5.83
CA THR A 14 10.17 -10.30 -5.14
C THR A 14 10.68 -11.50 -4.35
N ALA A 15 11.58 -12.30 -4.91
CA ALA A 15 12.12 -13.48 -4.24
C ALA A 15 12.90 -13.12 -2.96
N GLU A 16 13.76 -12.09 -3.04
CA GLU A 16 14.57 -11.62 -1.91
C GLU A 16 13.70 -11.03 -0.81
N SER A 17 12.67 -10.28 -1.17
CA SER A 17 11.73 -9.69 -0.23
C SER A 17 10.89 -10.74 0.49
N LEU A 18 10.39 -11.75 -0.23
CA LEU A 18 9.65 -12.86 0.37
C LEU A 18 10.51 -13.67 1.35
N GLN A 19 11.79 -13.88 1.04
CA GLN A 19 12.74 -14.51 1.97
C GLN A 19 12.90 -13.67 3.25
N ARG A 20 13.08 -12.35 3.14
CA ARG A 20 13.17 -11.46 4.31
C ARG A 20 11.91 -11.43 5.15
N LEU A 21 10.74 -11.34 4.51
CA LEU A 21 9.43 -11.39 5.17
C LEU A 21 9.17 -12.69 5.94
N SER A 22 9.83 -13.80 5.56
CA SER A 22 9.72 -15.06 6.29
C SER A 22 10.58 -15.09 7.56
N ALA A 23 11.63 -14.27 7.62
CA ALA A 23 12.55 -14.16 8.74
C ALA A 23 12.15 -13.07 9.74
N ASP A 24 11.54 -11.97 9.26
CA ASP A 24 11.26 -10.78 10.07
C ASP A 24 9.79 -10.72 10.52
N CYS A 25 9.57 -10.83 11.83
CA CYS A 25 8.33 -10.44 12.48
C CYS A 25 8.49 -8.99 12.99
N ARG A 26 8.38 -8.02 12.09
CA ARG A 26 8.49 -6.58 12.42
C ARG A 26 7.14 -5.89 12.33
N ASP A 27 6.97 -4.81 13.11
CA ASP A 27 5.82 -3.94 12.97
C ASP A 27 6.05 -2.95 11.82
N PRO A 28 5.07 -2.75 10.91
CA PRO A 28 5.28 -1.98 9.68
C PRO A 28 5.55 -0.49 9.89
N LEU A 29 5.30 0.03 11.09
CA LEU A 29 5.53 1.44 11.44
C LEU A 29 6.52 1.62 12.60
N ASP A 30 7.13 0.54 13.09
CA ASP A 30 8.08 0.59 14.22
C ASP A 30 9.35 -0.24 13.91
N PRO A 31 10.52 0.40 13.68
CA PRO A 31 10.73 1.85 13.65
C PRO A 31 10.05 2.50 12.43
N PRO A 32 9.78 3.82 12.42
CA PRO A 32 9.26 4.47 11.22
C PRO A 32 10.24 4.35 10.04
N PRO A 33 9.75 4.24 8.79
CA PRO A 33 10.60 4.28 7.60
C PRO A 33 11.48 5.53 7.57
N GLU A 34 12.77 5.38 7.24
CA GLU A 34 13.73 6.50 7.19
C GLU A 34 13.24 7.61 6.23
N CYS A 35 12.61 7.21 5.13
CA CYS A 35 12.02 8.12 4.14
C CYS A 35 10.92 9.03 4.69
N PHE A 36 10.36 8.76 5.88
CA PHE A 36 9.38 9.64 6.53
C PHE A 36 10.04 10.90 7.12
N SER A 37 11.32 10.79 7.46
CA SER A 37 12.12 11.89 8.02
C SER A 37 13.09 12.50 7.00
N THR A 38 13.39 11.81 5.89
CA THR A 38 14.26 12.36 4.84
C THR A 38 13.58 13.54 4.12
N PRO A 39 14.26 14.69 3.98
CA PRO A 39 13.73 15.83 3.26
C PRO A 39 13.52 15.49 1.77
N THR A 40 12.48 16.07 1.19
CA THR A 40 12.19 15.96 -0.24
C THR A 40 13.36 16.54 -1.06
N PRO A 41 13.88 15.83 -2.08
CA PRO A 41 14.87 16.37 -3.00
C PRO A 41 14.44 17.73 -3.61
N PRO A 42 15.35 18.70 -3.73
CA PRO A 42 15.02 19.96 -4.39
C PRO A 42 14.84 19.71 -5.90
N ARG A 43 13.71 20.17 -6.46
CA ARG A 43 13.34 20.10 -7.90
C ARG A 43 12.82 18.74 -8.39
N ILE A 44 11.78 18.24 -7.72
CA ILE A 44 10.99 17.14 -8.25
C ILE A 44 9.99 17.68 -9.29
N GLY A 45 9.89 17.02 -10.45
CA GLY A 45 8.89 17.35 -11.45
C GLY A 45 7.56 16.66 -11.13
N SER A 46 6.46 17.37 -11.45
CA SER A 46 5.13 16.79 -11.45
C SER A 46 4.89 16.09 -12.78
N HIS A 47 4.23 14.92 -12.74
CA HIS A 47 3.95 14.10 -13.92
C HIS A 47 5.21 13.63 -14.69
N ASP A 48 6.26 13.28 -13.96
CA ASP A 48 7.55 12.85 -14.53
C ASP A 48 7.47 11.54 -15.32
N PHE A 49 6.47 10.72 -15.02
CA PHE A 49 6.20 9.46 -15.73
C PHE A 49 4.70 9.13 -15.75
N PRO A 50 4.23 8.42 -16.80
CA PRO A 50 2.85 7.94 -16.84
C PRO A 50 2.62 6.83 -15.80
N PRO A 51 1.39 6.69 -15.28
CA PRO A 51 1.10 5.73 -14.22
C PRO A 51 1.48 4.30 -14.59
N PHE A 52 2.03 3.55 -13.63
CA PHE A 52 2.37 2.15 -13.80
C PHE A 52 1.72 1.28 -12.72
N ILE A 53 1.64 -0.01 -13.00
CA ILE A 53 0.89 -0.97 -12.20
C ILE A 53 1.84 -1.99 -11.56
N ILE A 54 1.67 -2.24 -10.27
CA ILE A 54 2.29 -3.36 -9.56
C ILE A 54 1.24 -4.42 -9.30
N PRO A 55 1.35 -5.62 -9.90
CA PRO A 55 0.37 -6.66 -9.72
C PRO A 55 0.52 -7.36 -8.36
N SER A 56 -0.60 -7.79 -7.78
CA SER A 56 -0.61 -8.74 -6.67
C SER A 56 0.01 -10.08 -7.09
N LEU A 57 0.56 -10.81 -6.12
CA LEU A 57 1.07 -12.16 -6.32
C LEU A 57 -0.05 -13.20 -6.44
N SER A 58 -1.19 -12.92 -5.81
CA SER A 58 -2.37 -13.77 -5.84
C SER A 58 -3.66 -12.95 -5.72
N GLU A 59 -4.80 -13.65 -5.72
CA GLU A 59 -6.11 -13.05 -5.47
C GLU A 59 -6.28 -12.50 -4.04
N ARG A 60 -5.39 -12.88 -3.11
CA ARG A 60 -5.46 -12.56 -1.68
C ARG A 60 -4.41 -11.50 -1.32
N LEU A 61 -4.83 -10.46 -0.59
CA LEU A 61 -3.93 -9.42 -0.08
C LEU A 61 -2.77 -9.91 0.81
N PRO A 62 -2.96 -10.90 1.71
CA PRO A 62 -1.88 -11.39 2.57
C PRO A 62 -0.73 -12.09 1.82
N ASP A 63 -0.97 -12.51 0.58
CA ASP A 63 0.06 -13.11 -0.27
C ASP A 63 0.95 -12.04 -0.92
N GLY A 64 0.45 -10.79 -0.97
CA GLY A 64 1.24 -9.61 -1.28
C GLY A 64 1.28 -9.17 -2.73
N PHE A 65 2.26 -8.32 -3.01
CA PHE A 65 2.48 -7.70 -4.31
C PHE A 65 3.86 -8.07 -4.84
N ARG A 66 4.02 -8.02 -6.17
CA ARG A 66 5.35 -8.13 -6.76
C ARG A 66 6.21 -6.94 -6.34
N VAL A 67 7.46 -7.20 -5.98
CA VAL A 67 8.39 -6.16 -5.56
C VAL A 67 9.18 -5.71 -6.79
N LEU A 68 8.49 -4.96 -7.65
CA LEU A 68 9.08 -4.41 -8.87
C LEU A 68 9.56 -2.99 -8.59
N TYR A 69 10.87 -2.77 -8.66
CA TYR A 69 11.46 -1.45 -8.50
C TYR A 69 11.67 -0.78 -9.86
N PRO A 70 11.00 0.34 -10.18
CA PRO A 70 11.22 1.05 -11.43
C PRO A 70 12.47 1.93 -11.31
N ARG A 71 13.59 1.42 -11.84
CA ARG A 71 14.90 2.07 -11.76
C ARG A 71 14.88 3.47 -12.37
N GLY A 72 15.49 4.43 -11.67
CA GLY A 72 15.63 5.81 -12.12
C GLY A 72 14.34 6.64 -12.20
N LEU A 73 13.17 6.06 -11.89
CA LEU A 73 11.91 6.81 -11.73
C LEU A 73 11.76 7.23 -10.27
N LEU A 74 11.64 6.26 -9.36
CA LEU A 74 11.42 6.54 -7.93
C LEU A 74 12.60 7.28 -7.27
N GLU A 75 13.82 7.03 -7.74
CA GLU A 75 15.04 7.70 -7.24
C GLU A 75 15.00 9.21 -7.43
N LYS A 76 14.41 9.70 -8.53
CA LYS A 76 14.26 11.14 -8.79
C LYS A 76 13.34 11.81 -7.78
N HIS A 77 12.37 11.06 -7.27
CA HIS A 77 11.49 11.48 -6.20
C HIS A 77 12.11 11.22 -4.80
N GLY A 78 13.35 10.74 -4.73
CA GLY A 78 14.09 10.45 -3.50
C GLY A 78 13.70 9.14 -2.83
N ILE A 79 12.87 8.31 -3.46
CA ILE A 79 12.47 6.99 -2.94
C ILE A 79 13.52 5.97 -3.37
N THR A 80 14.27 5.46 -2.39
CA THR A 80 15.29 4.44 -2.65
C THR A 80 14.67 3.08 -2.91
N GLN A 81 15.45 2.17 -3.48
CA GLN A 81 15.06 0.77 -3.64
C GLN A 81 14.66 0.15 -2.29
N ASN A 82 15.41 0.42 -1.23
CA ASN A 82 15.13 -0.10 0.10
C ASN A 82 13.81 0.43 0.67
N ASP A 83 13.53 1.73 0.50
CA ASP A 83 12.26 2.33 0.92
C ASP A 83 11.06 1.70 0.19
N TRP A 84 11.21 1.47 -1.11
CA TRP A 84 10.17 0.87 -1.94
C TRP A 84 9.88 -0.58 -1.55
N VAL A 85 10.94 -1.37 -1.35
CA VAL A 85 10.81 -2.75 -0.89
C VAL A 85 10.15 -2.77 0.48
N ARG A 86 10.60 -1.91 1.40
CA ARG A 86 10.05 -1.80 2.75
C ARG A 86 8.56 -1.45 2.72
N PHE A 87 8.16 -0.49 1.90
CA PHE A 87 6.75 -0.15 1.69
C PHE A 87 5.90 -1.38 1.30
N LEU A 88 6.33 -2.14 0.30
CA LEU A 88 5.59 -3.32 -0.17
C LEU A 88 5.56 -4.44 0.88
N GLU A 89 6.67 -4.65 1.58
CA GLU A 89 6.75 -5.57 2.72
C GLU A 89 5.77 -5.18 3.84
N ASP A 90 5.71 -3.89 4.16
CA ASP A 90 4.85 -3.37 5.23
C ASP A 90 3.36 -3.55 4.88
N LEU A 91 2.97 -3.42 3.60
CA LEU A 91 1.62 -3.77 3.14
C LEU A 91 1.28 -5.26 3.36
N ILE A 92 2.25 -6.15 3.10
CA ILE A 92 2.08 -7.60 3.29
C ILE A 92 1.91 -7.93 4.77
N ILE A 93 2.77 -7.35 5.61
CA ILE A 93 2.71 -7.51 7.06
C ILE A 93 1.37 -7.00 7.59
N ALA A 94 0.91 -5.82 7.15
CA ALA A 94 -0.38 -5.28 7.57
C ALA A 94 -1.56 -6.16 7.15
N ALA A 95 -1.55 -6.69 5.92
CA ALA A 95 -2.57 -7.62 5.46
C ALA A 95 -2.58 -8.92 6.29
N ARG A 96 -1.40 -9.46 6.62
CA ARG A 96 -1.26 -10.68 7.45
C ARG A 96 -1.70 -10.45 8.90
N LEU A 97 -1.31 -9.32 9.50
CA LEU A 97 -1.73 -8.94 10.84
C LEU A 97 -3.25 -8.79 10.92
N SER A 98 -3.85 -8.10 9.93
CA SER A 98 -5.31 -7.96 9.85
C SER A 98 -6.02 -9.31 9.70
N ALA A 99 -5.47 -10.23 8.90
CA ALA A 99 -6.00 -11.59 8.80
C ALA A 99 -5.94 -12.37 10.13
N GLN A 100 -5.01 -12.01 11.01
CA GLN A 100 -4.90 -12.54 12.38
C GLN A 100 -5.70 -11.73 13.42
N GLY A 101 -6.48 -10.74 12.99
CA GLY A 101 -7.27 -9.86 13.87
C GLY A 101 -6.47 -8.75 14.56
N ARG A 102 -5.23 -8.50 14.14
CA ARG A 102 -4.36 -7.43 14.68
C ARG A 102 -4.30 -6.25 13.70
N SER A 103 -4.37 -5.02 14.22
CA SER A 103 -4.22 -3.81 13.39
C SER A 103 -2.76 -3.35 13.41
N ALA A 104 -2.18 -3.25 12.22
CA ALA A 104 -0.83 -2.76 11.97
C ALA A 104 -0.71 -1.24 12.10
N VAL A 105 -1.79 -0.50 11.84
CA VAL A 105 -1.82 0.96 11.92
C VAL A 105 -2.35 1.43 13.28
N GLY A 106 -3.00 0.54 14.03
CA GLY A 106 -3.62 0.85 15.32
C GLY A 106 -4.68 1.96 15.20
N SER A 107 -5.08 2.50 16.36
CA SER A 107 -6.03 3.64 16.47
C SER A 107 -5.48 4.98 15.94
N ARG A 108 -4.56 4.97 14.97
CA ARG A 108 -3.93 6.20 14.42
C ARG A 108 -4.62 6.73 13.16
N VAL A 109 -5.57 6.00 12.59
CA VAL A 109 -6.45 6.52 11.54
C VAL A 109 -7.83 6.78 12.15
N PRO A 110 -8.29 8.04 12.24
CA PRO A 110 -9.66 8.33 12.63
C PRO A 110 -10.56 7.52 11.71
N ALA A 111 -11.39 6.64 12.28
CA ALA A 111 -12.45 6.01 11.51
C ALA A 111 -13.33 7.16 11.01
N THR A 112 -13.24 7.50 9.73
CA THR A 112 -14.23 8.35 9.06
C THR A 112 -15.54 7.58 9.09
N VAL A 113 -16.33 7.84 10.14
CA VAL A 113 -17.70 7.37 10.26
C VAL A 113 -18.49 8.11 9.20
N PHE A 114 -18.74 7.47 8.07
CA PHE A 114 -19.75 7.96 7.14
C PHE A 114 -21.09 7.95 7.88
N PRO A 115 -21.79 9.09 8.03
CA PRO A 115 -23.11 9.09 8.63
C PRO A 115 -24.08 8.49 7.61
N MET A 116 -24.28 7.17 7.69
CA MET A 116 -25.47 6.54 7.11
C MET A 116 -26.67 7.05 7.90
N ARG A 117 -27.30 8.10 7.38
CA ARG A 117 -28.67 8.49 7.75
C ARG A 117 -29.61 7.39 7.26
N GLY A 118 -29.90 6.44 8.12
CA GLY A 118 -30.91 5.40 7.89
C GLY A 118 -31.40 4.90 9.23
N ALA A 119 -32.68 5.13 9.52
CA ALA A 119 -33.36 4.73 10.74
C ALA A 119 -33.31 3.21 10.96
N PHE A 120 -33.50 2.81 12.23
CA PHE A 120 -33.62 1.45 12.78
C PHE A 120 -32.33 0.76 13.23
N ILE A 121 -31.98 0.93 14.51
CA ILE A 121 -31.25 -0.12 15.26
C ILE A 121 -31.89 -0.26 16.64
N MET A 122 -32.75 -1.28 16.76
CA MET A 122 -33.07 -1.93 18.01
C MET A 122 -31.90 -2.86 18.39
N ASN A 123 -31.49 -2.81 19.65
CA ASN A 123 -30.90 -3.88 20.46
C ASN A 123 -29.90 -4.83 19.79
N LEU A 124 -28.59 -4.50 19.87
CA LEU A 124 -27.50 -5.49 19.91
C LEU A 124 -26.25 -4.86 20.56
N VAL A 125 -26.42 -4.47 21.83
CA VAL A 125 -25.32 -4.04 22.71
C VAL A 125 -24.59 -5.30 23.18
N GLY A 126 -23.50 -5.68 22.52
CA GLY A 126 -22.61 -6.72 23.05
C GLY A 126 -21.66 -7.39 22.05
N THR A 127 -22.00 -7.44 20.75
CA THR A 127 -21.16 -8.13 19.74
C THR A 127 -20.66 -7.21 18.62
N ALA A 128 -21.15 -5.97 18.56
CA ALA A 128 -20.79 -5.01 17.52
C ALA A 128 -19.48 -4.25 17.78
N TYR A 129 -18.98 -4.25 19.02
CA TYR A 129 -17.74 -3.51 19.37
C TYR A 129 -16.49 -4.21 18.84
N ASP A 130 -16.40 -5.55 18.88
CA ASP A 130 -15.22 -6.27 18.37
C ASP A 130 -15.15 -6.33 16.84
N ALA A 131 -16.30 -6.37 16.15
CA ALA A 131 -16.35 -6.34 14.70
C ALA A 131 -15.91 -4.98 14.10
N ALA A 132 -15.97 -3.90 14.89
CA ALA A 132 -15.51 -2.57 14.47
C ALA A 132 -13.97 -2.44 14.46
N PHE A 133 -13.26 -3.31 15.20
CA PHE A 133 -11.79 -3.32 15.26
C PHE A 133 -11.14 -4.36 14.34
N ALA A 134 -11.88 -5.39 13.93
CA ALA A 134 -11.45 -6.30 12.87
C ALA A 134 -11.60 -5.61 11.48
N ARG A 135 -10.76 -4.61 11.22
CA ARG A 135 -10.60 -4.05 9.86
C ARG A 135 -10.14 -5.19 8.96
N GLY A 136 -10.91 -5.53 7.95
CA GLY A 136 -10.51 -6.55 6.97
C GLY A 136 -9.20 -6.16 6.27
N PRO A 137 -8.45 -7.13 5.70
CA PRO A 137 -7.10 -6.88 5.17
C PRO A 137 -7.03 -5.73 4.17
N LEU A 138 -8.08 -5.53 3.37
CA LEU A 138 -8.19 -4.43 2.42
C LEU A 138 -8.15 -3.07 3.10
N ARG A 139 -8.95 -2.86 4.14
CA ARG A 139 -9.07 -1.58 4.84
C ARG A 139 -7.80 -1.27 5.63
N GLU A 140 -7.11 -2.30 6.14
CA GLU A 140 -5.84 -2.13 6.84
C GLU A 140 -4.72 -1.74 5.88
N VAL A 141 -4.65 -2.38 4.71
CA VAL A 141 -3.71 -2.02 3.64
C VAL A 141 -3.99 -0.60 3.13
N GLU A 142 -5.25 -0.21 2.91
CA GLU A 142 -5.61 1.16 2.53
C GLU A 142 -5.23 2.19 3.60
N ALA A 143 -5.44 1.86 4.88
CA ALA A 143 -5.04 2.72 5.99
C ALA A 143 -3.52 2.93 6.02
N LEU A 144 -2.74 1.85 5.87
CA LEU A 144 -1.29 1.92 5.84
C LEU A 144 -0.79 2.69 4.61
N LEU A 145 -1.39 2.44 3.45
CA LEU A 145 -1.12 3.16 2.22
C LEU A 145 -1.42 4.66 2.37
N GLY A 146 -2.47 5.04 3.09
CA GLY A 146 -2.75 6.42 3.46
C GLY A 146 -1.63 7.06 4.27
N VAL A 147 -1.10 6.35 5.27
CA VAL A 147 0.04 6.83 6.09
C VAL A 147 1.29 7.03 5.24
N TRP A 148 1.61 6.06 4.36
CA TRP A 148 2.75 6.14 3.46
C TRP A 148 2.62 7.27 2.43
N ASN A 149 1.43 7.45 1.85
CA ASN A 149 1.16 8.56 0.94
C ASN A 149 1.38 9.91 1.63
N GLN A 150 0.75 10.13 2.80
CA GLN A 150 0.85 11.39 3.51
C GLN A 150 2.27 11.68 4.04
N SER A 151 2.99 10.64 4.45
CA SER A 151 4.30 10.79 5.11
C SER A 151 5.45 10.88 4.11
N ALA A 152 5.41 10.12 3.02
CA ALA A 152 6.51 10.02 2.06
C ALA A 152 6.09 10.42 0.64
N PHE A 153 5.10 9.76 0.04
CA PHE A 153 4.87 9.86 -1.40
C PHE A 153 4.33 11.23 -1.85
N GLU A 154 3.31 11.79 -1.18
CA GLU A 154 2.67 13.05 -1.60
C GLU A 154 3.63 14.23 -1.51
N ARG A 155 4.48 14.24 -0.46
CA ARG A 155 5.55 15.24 -0.30
C ARG A 155 6.59 15.19 -1.42
N ARG A 156 6.66 14.06 -2.12
CA ARG A 156 7.60 13.76 -3.20
C ARG A 156 6.91 13.68 -4.57
N LYS A 157 5.69 14.22 -4.70
CA LYS A 157 4.94 14.24 -5.98
C LYS A 157 4.66 12.84 -6.53
N LEU A 158 4.41 11.90 -5.61
CA LEU A 158 4.01 10.55 -5.91
C LEU A 158 2.72 10.23 -5.18
N ARG A 159 1.92 9.35 -5.77
CA ARG A 159 0.77 8.76 -5.09
C ARG A 159 0.66 7.30 -5.48
N VAL A 160 0.40 6.48 -4.48
CA VAL A 160 0.12 5.05 -4.68
C VAL A 160 -1.33 4.80 -4.29
N SER A 161 -2.10 4.13 -5.15
CA SER A 161 -3.47 3.72 -4.85
C SER A 161 -3.63 2.22 -5.00
N LEU A 162 -4.49 1.63 -4.16
CA LEU A 162 -4.87 0.22 -4.28
C LEU A 162 -6.14 0.10 -5.11
N HIS A 163 -6.11 -0.76 -6.13
CA HIS A 163 -7.26 -1.07 -6.97
C HIS A 163 -7.55 -2.57 -6.98
N VAL A 164 -8.83 -2.91 -6.95
CA VAL A 164 -9.28 -4.29 -7.13
C VAL A 164 -9.18 -4.62 -8.61
N ARG A 165 -8.54 -5.74 -8.93
CA ARG A 165 -8.52 -6.30 -10.28
C ARG A 165 -9.80 -7.11 -10.47
N ASP A 166 -10.59 -6.73 -11.46
CA ASP A 166 -11.77 -7.47 -11.91
C ASP A 166 -11.47 -8.04 -13.30
N ASP A 167 -11.73 -9.33 -13.49
CA ASP A 167 -11.62 -10.00 -14.78
C ASP A 167 -12.98 -10.61 -15.12
N GLY A 168 -13.78 -9.86 -15.89
CA GLY A 168 -15.09 -10.32 -16.35
C GLY A 168 -16.17 -10.44 -15.26
N GLY A 169 -16.14 -9.61 -14.21
CA GLY A 169 -17.12 -9.59 -13.12
C GLY A 169 -16.77 -10.52 -11.96
N LYS A 170 -15.60 -11.16 -12.01
CA LYS A 170 -15.01 -11.90 -10.89
C LYS A 170 -13.74 -11.20 -10.44
N LYS A 171 -13.70 -10.89 -9.14
CA LYS A 171 -12.51 -10.38 -8.47
C LYS A 171 -11.35 -11.36 -8.65
N SER A 172 -10.35 -10.96 -9.44
CA SER A 172 -9.17 -11.75 -9.80
C SER A 172 -7.90 -11.30 -9.07
N GLY A 173 -8.03 -10.33 -8.16
CA GLY A 173 -6.98 -9.93 -7.23
C GLY A 173 -6.90 -8.43 -7.04
N TYR A 174 -5.67 -7.95 -6.86
CA TYR A 174 -5.37 -6.55 -6.55
C TYR A 174 -4.22 -6.02 -7.39
N HIS A 175 -4.15 -4.72 -7.54
CA HIS A 175 -2.99 -4.06 -8.11
C HIS A 175 -2.80 -2.68 -7.48
N LEU A 176 -1.54 -2.27 -7.36
CA LEU A 176 -1.21 -0.92 -6.97
C LEU A 176 -1.00 -0.10 -8.24
N ILE A 177 -1.54 1.11 -8.26
CA ILE A 177 -1.26 2.10 -9.29
C ILE A 177 -0.34 3.14 -8.68
N VAL A 178 0.77 3.42 -9.35
CA VAL A 178 1.73 4.44 -8.93
C VAL A 178 1.68 5.57 -9.96
N GLU A 179 1.37 6.77 -9.50
CA GLU A 179 1.26 7.97 -10.32
C GLU A 179 2.19 9.08 -9.81
N SER A 180 2.73 9.87 -10.75
CA SER A 180 3.44 11.11 -10.45
C SER A 180 2.46 12.29 -10.51
N THR A 181 2.42 13.09 -9.44
CA THR A 181 1.43 14.15 -9.16
C THR A 181 1.96 15.56 -9.26
#